data_AF-A0A0F9QI71-F1
#
_entry.id   AF-A0A0F9QI71-F1
#
_cell.length_a   1.000
_cell.length_b   1.000
_cell.length_c   1.000
_cell.angle_alpha   90.00
_cell.angle_beta   90.00
_cell.angle_gamma   90.00
#
_symmetry.space_group_name_H-M   'P 1'
#
loop_
_entity.id
_entity.type
_entity.pdbx_description
1 polymer ?
#
loop_
_entity_poly.entity_id
_entity_poly.type
_entity_poly.pdbx_seq_one_letter_code
_entity_poly.pdbx_strand_id
1 'polypeptide(L)'
;MADNSTLPGTGEVYASDDIGGVKHQRCKMSVGPAGTAVDLSAAAPMPVLDQMLELSRGSVTGHSCINKFGANLAIASATTEDIWDGGGTYPFPTTADITHIVQAVDQVAMRGANIEVQGLDINWALVTQTKALNAANTTTAVALDTALLRVFRMRVNADVVGDQDIHVQNVGAGTQYATMLAGNNQTLMAIYTVPAGKTAFITNYFADTLVVTAKDPKSVNFRLWVADRANSYEFQLKHAQGINEAGTGITHVFAPYLVVTEKSDIKITAMPADKEVSAHAGFALILVDN
;
A
#
# COMPACT_ATOMS: atom_id res chain seq x y z
N MET A 1 -0.36 -20.97 46.40
CA MET A 1 -0.68 -19.76 47.19
C MET A 1 -1.28 -18.78 46.20
N ALA A 2 -2.48 -18.26 46.45
CA ALA A 2 -3.09 -17.28 45.56
C ALA A 2 -2.38 -15.93 45.78
N ASP A 3 -1.68 -15.44 44.75
CA ASP A 3 -1.05 -14.11 44.73
C ASP A 3 -2.14 -13.04 44.60
N ASN A 4 -2.76 -12.73 45.72
CA ASN A 4 -3.71 -11.64 45.85
C ASN A 4 -2.97 -10.40 46.35
N SER A 5 -3.10 -9.29 45.63
CA SER A 5 -2.56 -8.00 46.03
C SER A 5 -3.72 -7.06 46.41
N THR A 6 -3.53 -6.30 47.49
CA THR A 6 -4.56 -5.39 48.03
C THR A 6 -4.23 -3.94 47.65
N LEU A 7 -5.22 -3.21 47.14
CA LEU A 7 -5.05 -1.79 46.85
C LEU A 7 -4.96 -0.97 48.15
N PRO A 8 -3.95 -0.09 48.30
CA PRO A 8 -3.82 0.74 49.48
C PRO A 8 -4.95 1.77 49.51
N GLY A 9 -5.64 1.86 50.65
CA GLY A 9 -6.68 2.86 50.93
C GLY A 9 -8.12 2.37 50.76
N THR A 10 -8.39 1.39 49.88
CA THR A 10 -9.75 0.85 49.69
C THR A 10 -9.93 -0.57 50.23
N GLY A 11 -8.83 -1.33 50.42
CA GLY A 11 -8.89 -2.72 50.88
C GLY A 11 -9.42 -3.69 49.82
N GLU A 12 -9.62 -3.22 48.59
CA GLU A 12 -10.06 -4.07 47.47
C GLU A 12 -8.95 -5.02 47.03
N VAL A 13 -9.30 -6.30 46.89
CA VAL A 13 -8.38 -7.38 46.54
C VAL A 13 -8.43 -7.60 45.02
N TYR A 14 -7.30 -7.45 44.33
CA TYR A 14 -7.15 -7.88 42.94
C TYR A 14 -6.29 -9.14 42.86
N ALA A 15 -6.72 -10.09 42.05
CA ALA A 15 -5.99 -11.33 41.79
C ALA A 15 -5.19 -11.17 40.50
N SER A 16 -3.86 -11.27 40.59
CA SER A 16 -2.97 -11.36 39.42
C SER A 16 -2.56 -12.81 39.24
N ASP A 17 -2.78 -13.37 38.05
CA ASP A 17 -2.27 -14.70 37.71
C ASP A 17 -0.86 -14.60 37.14
N ASP A 18 -0.05 -15.62 37.38
CA ASP A 18 1.34 -15.73 36.92
C ASP A 18 1.44 -16.87 35.92
N ILE A 19 1.58 -16.52 34.63
CA ILE A 19 1.79 -17.49 33.56
C ILE A 19 3.21 -17.26 33.04
N GLY A 20 4.11 -18.19 33.37
CA GLY A 20 5.49 -18.13 32.89
C GLY A 20 6.32 -16.94 33.41
N GLY A 21 6.01 -16.41 34.59
CA GLY A 21 6.73 -15.28 35.21
C GLY A 21 6.17 -13.90 34.88
N VAL A 22 5.04 -13.83 34.16
CA VAL A 22 4.39 -12.57 33.77
C VAL A 22 3.02 -12.46 34.42
N LYS A 23 2.77 -11.32 35.09
CA LYS A 23 1.50 -11.05 35.78
C LYS A 23 0.46 -10.47 34.81
N HIS A 24 -0.73 -11.07 34.76
CA HIS A 24 -1.84 -10.60 33.93
C HIS A 24 -3.07 -10.17 34.75
N GLN A 25 -3.75 -9.11 34.30
CA GLN A 25 -5.02 -8.63 34.87
C GLN A 25 -6.17 -9.48 34.34
N ARG A 26 -7.05 -9.97 35.23
CA ARG A 26 -8.27 -10.68 34.83
C ARG A 26 -9.52 -9.89 35.20
N CYS A 27 -10.45 -9.77 34.26
CA CYS A 27 -11.83 -9.35 34.54
C CYS A 27 -12.65 -10.59 34.92
N LYS A 28 -13.14 -10.68 36.17
CA LYS A 28 -14.09 -11.72 36.59
C LYS A 28 -15.50 -11.13 36.58
N MET A 29 -16.45 -11.75 35.87
CA MET A 29 -17.87 -11.41 36.00
C MET A 29 -18.53 -12.47 36.90
N SER A 30 -19.17 -12.05 37.99
CA SER A 30 -19.94 -12.95 38.85
C SER A 30 -21.31 -13.18 38.25
N VAL A 31 -21.69 -14.44 38.02
CA VAL A 31 -23.06 -14.81 37.62
C VAL A 31 -23.60 -15.91 38.54
N GLY A 32 -24.78 -15.68 39.11
CA GLY A 32 -25.57 -16.67 39.84
C GLY A 32 -25.65 -16.50 41.38
N PRO A 33 -26.64 -17.12 42.04
CA PRO A 33 -26.95 -16.90 43.47
C PRO A 33 -25.91 -17.45 44.46
N ALA A 34 -24.88 -18.15 43.99
CA ALA A 34 -23.92 -18.87 44.83
C ALA A 34 -22.46 -18.41 44.66
N GLY A 35 -22.22 -17.21 44.11
CA GLY A 35 -20.87 -16.62 44.09
C GLY A 35 -19.82 -17.43 43.32
N THR A 36 -20.24 -18.32 42.42
CA THR A 36 -19.32 -19.09 41.58
C THR A 36 -18.74 -18.16 40.51
N ALA A 37 -17.52 -17.68 40.74
CA ALA A 37 -16.78 -16.91 39.75
C ALA A 37 -16.22 -17.86 38.70
N VAL A 38 -16.68 -17.73 37.46
CA VAL A 38 -16.12 -18.45 36.31
C VAL A 38 -15.20 -17.51 35.57
N ASP A 39 -14.02 -17.99 35.22
CA ASP A 39 -13.09 -17.23 34.38
C ASP A 39 -13.70 -17.12 32.99
N LEU A 40 -14.05 -15.90 32.56
CA LEU A 40 -14.48 -15.70 31.17
C LEU A 40 -13.42 -16.24 30.20
N SER A 41 -12.13 -16.08 30.52
CA SER A 41 -11.02 -16.60 29.74
C SER A 41 -10.88 -18.14 29.74
N ALA A 42 -11.50 -18.86 30.68
CA ALA A 42 -11.45 -20.33 30.72
C ALA A 42 -12.76 -20.98 30.22
N ALA A 43 -13.91 -20.34 30.42
CA ALA A 43 -15.20 -20.84 29.95
C ALA A 43 -15.50 -20.46 28.49
N ALA A 44 -14.96 -19.33 28.02
CA ALA A 44 -14.99 -18.90 26.63
C ALA A 44 -13.76 -18.01 26.39
N PRO A 45 -12.54 -18.58 26.27
CA PRO A 45 -11.39 -17.82 25.79
C PRO A 45 -11.81 -17.21 24.46
N MET A 46 -12.16 -15.92 24.46
CA MET A 46 -12.21 -15.19 23.20
C MET A 46 -10.80 -15.29 22.68
N PRO A 47 -10.56 -15.93 21.53
CA PRO A 47 -9.22 -15.97 20.98
C PRO A 47 -8.75 -14.52 20.91
N VAL A 48 -7.58 -14.23 21.48
CA VAL A 48 -6.89 -12.96 21.23
C VAL A 48 -6.47 -13.03 19.77
N LEU A 49 -7.44 -12.78 18.89
CA LEU A 49 -7.28 -12.76 17.46
C LEU A 49 -6.38 -11.57 17.17
N ASP A 50 -5.28 -11.83 16.47
CA ASP A 50 -4.51 -10.77 15.87
C ASP A 50 -5.42 -10.07 14.86
N GLN A 51 -5.88 -8.86 15.22
CA GLN A 51 -6.84 -8.11 14.43
C GLN A 51 -6.30 -7.77 13.04
N MET A 52 -4.97 -7.59 12.90
CA MET A 52 -4.34 -7.31 11.61
C MET A 52 -4.27 -8.56 10.75
N LEU A 53 -4.07 -9.73 11.37
CA LEU A 53 -4.18 -11.02 10.69
C LEU A 53 -5.62 -11.27 10.23
N GLU A 54 -6.62 -11.04 11.08
CA GLU A 54 -8.04 -11.24 10.72
C GLU A 54 -8.51 -10.26 9.63
N LEU A 55 -8.01 -9.03 9.64
CA LEU A 55 -8.20 -8.08 8.55
C LEU A 55 -7.60 -8.62 7.24
N SER A 56 -6.36 -9.11 7.29
CA SER A 56 -5.67 -9.67 6.12
C SER A 56 -6.33 -10.95 5.60
N ARG A 57 -6.98 -11.72 6.47
CA ARG A 57 -7.77 -12.90 6.12
C ARG A 57 -9.14 -12.57 5.51
N GLY A 58 -9.59 -11.31 5.61
CA GLY A 58 -10.92 -10.90 5.19
C GLY A 58 -12.04 -11.31 6.16
N SER A 59 -11.71 -11.67 7.41
CA SER A 59 -12.69 -12.02 8.44
C SER A 59 -13.42 -10.79 9.00
N VAL A 60 -12.84 -9.59 8.82
CA VAL A 60 -13.41 -8.32 9.30
C VAL A 60 -14.32 -7.74 8.22
N THR A 61 -15.63 -7.81 8.43
CA THR A 61 -16.62 -7.34 7.44
C THR A 61 -16.47 -5.85 7.15
N GLY A 62 -16.57 -5.47 5.87
CA GLY A 62 -16.46 -4.08 5.42
C GLY A 62 -15.06 -3.47 5.57
N HIS A 63 -14.04 -4.30 5.82
CA HIS A 63 -12.65 -3.87 5.92
C HIS A 63 -11.77 -4.69 4.99
N SER A 64 -10.75 -4.04 4.41
CA SER A 64 -9.68 -4.73 3.69
C SER A 64 -8.34 -4.02 3.93
N CYS A 65 -7.23 -4.67 3.62
CA CYS A 65 -5.90 -4.08 3.74
C CYS A 65 -5.20 -3.99 2.39
N ILE A 66 -4.44 -2.92 2.20
CA ILE A 66 -3.60 -2.74 1.01
C ILE A 66 -2.18 -2.40 1.47
N ASN A 67 -1.21 -3.16 0.95
CA ASN A 67 0.21 -2.83 1.07
C ASN A 67 0.73 -2.33 -0.29
N LYS A 68 1.13 -1.06 -0.32
CA LYS A 68 1.74 -0.42 -1.48
C LYS A 68 3.23 -0.28 -1.28
N PHE A 69 3.96 -0.53 -2.35
CA PHE A 69 5.39 -0.34 -2.45
C PHE A 69 5.72 0.08 -3.88
N GLY A 70 6.78 0.85 -4.03
CA GLY A 70 7.28 1.32 -5.31
C GLY A 70 8.76 1.64 -5.26
N ALA A 71 9.32 1.88 -6.43
CA ALA A 71 10.70 2.28 -6.62
C ALA A 71 10.78 3.29 -7.76
N ASN A 72 11.73 4.22 -7.67
CA ASN A 72 12.21 4.97 -8.81
C ASN A 72 13.75 4.90 -8.75
N LEU A 73 14.34 4.27 -9.76
CA LEU A 73 15.75 3.89 -9.76
C LEU A 73 16.68 4.97 -10.31
N ALA A 74 16.15 6.11 -10.76
CA ALA A 74 16.93 7.15 -11.41
C ALA A 74 16.32 8.54 -11.19
N ILE A 75 16.07 8.90 -9.92
CA ILE A 75 15.54 10.23 -9.59
C ILE A 75 16.64 11.27 -9.82
N ALA A 76 16.39 12.22 -10.71
CA ALA A 76 17.38 13.25 -11.06
C ALA A 76 17.74 14.16 -9.88
N SER A 77 18.96 14.67 -9.87
CA SER A 77 19.44 15.60 -8.83
C SER A 77 18.57 16.86 -8.76
N ALA A 78 18.31 17.34 -7.55
CA ALA A 78 17.51 18.54 -7.26
C ALA A 78 16.09 18.53 -7.90
N THR A 79 15.57 17.37 -8.29
CA THR A 79 14.26 17.21 -8.93
C THR A 79 13.36 16.39 -8.04
N THR A 80 12.08 16.78 -7.94
CA THR A 80 11.07 15.97 -7.25
C THR A 80 10.43 15.02 -8.24
N GLU A 81 10.50 13.72 -7.96
CA GLU A 81 9.85 12.69 -8.75
C GLU A 81 8.97 11.81 -7.86
N ASP A 82 8.00 11.14 -8.49
CA ASP A 82 7.14 10.17 -7.82
C ASP A 82 7.87 8.82 -7.70
N ILE A 83 7.55 8.05 -6.67
CA ILE A 83 8.11 6.71 -6.45
C ILE A 83 7.30 5.68 -7.24
N TRP A 84 7.65 5.50 -8.51
CA TRP A 84 7.05 4.55 -9.43
C TRP A 84 7.98 4.16 -10.59
N ASP A 85 7.73 3.01 -11.22
CA ASP A 85 8.57 2.44 -12.28
C ASP A 85 8.82 3.37 -13.49
N GLY A 86 7.85 4.20 -13.85
CA GLY A 86 7.93 5.07 -15.03
C GLY A 86 8.88 6.26 -14.88
N GLY A 87 9.35 6.55 -13.67
CA GLY A 87 10.19 7.72 -13.40
C GLY A 87 9.44 9.06 -13.51
N GLY A 88 10.09 10.16 -13.14
CA GLY A 88 9.48 11.49 -13.25
C GLY A 88 8.22 11.67 -12.39
N THR A 89 7.35 12.58 -12.82
CA THR A 89 6.04 12.79 -12.17
C THR A 89 4.98 11.90 -12.80
N TYR A 90 4.21 11.21 -11.96
CA TYR A 90 3.11 10.37 -12.40
C TYR A 90 1.98 11.21 -13.02
N PRO A 91 1.54 10.89 -14.26
CA PRO A 91 0.41 11.57 -14.87
C PRO A 91 -0.91 11.05 -14.29
N PHE A 92 -1.65 11.90 -13.59
CA PHE A 92 -3.01 11.61 -13.15
C PHE A 92 -4.01 12.08 -14.23
N PRO A 93 -4.61 11.18 -15.05
CA PRO A 93 -5.53 11.60 -16.10
C PRO A 93 -6.83 12.11 -15.49
N THR A 94 -7.54 13.01 -16.18
CA THR A 94 -8.84 13.54 -15.71
C THR A 94 -10.03 12.76 -16.27
N THR A 95 -9.80 11.95 -17.29
CA THR A 95 -10.76 11.06 -17.95
C THR A 95 -10.24 9.62 -17.96
N ALA A 96 -11.10 8.67 -18.35
CA ALA A 96 -10.75 7.26 -18.45
C ALA A 96 -9.92 6.98 -19.73
N ASP A 97 -8.70 7.49 -19.78
CA ASP A 97 -7.83 7.44 -20.96
C ASP A 97 -6.93 6.19 -20.99
N ILE A 98 -6.82 5.51 -19.85
CA ILE A 98 -5.99 4.32 -19.68
C ILE A 98 -6.71 3.13 -20.32
N THR A 99 -6.26 2.73 -21.50
CA THR A 99 -7.08 1.90 -22.40
C THR A 99 -6.36 0.72 -23.00
N HIS A 100 -5.03 0.70 -23.01
CA HIS A 100 -4.27 -0.34 -23.71
C HIS A 100 -3.13 -0.89 -22.86
N ILE A 101 -2.82 -2.16 -23.06
CA ILE A 101 -1.64 -2.83 -22.53
C ILE A 101 -0.73 -3.30 -23.67
N VAL A 102 0.58 -3.19 -23.49
CA VAL A 102 1.57 -3.57 -24.50
C VAL A 102 2.90 -3.93 -23.84
N GLN A 103 3.71 -4.76 -24.49
CA GLN A 103 5.10 -5.00 -24.10
C GLN A 103 6.04 -4.14 -24.97
N ALA A 104 7.11 -3.61 -24.38
CA ALA A 104 8.05 -2.71 -25.06
C ALA A 104 8.76 -3.38 -26.24
N VAL A 105 9.12 -4.65 -26.08
CA VAL A 105 9.79 -5.49 -27.09
C VAL A 105 9.09 -6.85 -27.11
N ASP A 106 9.01 -7.45 -28.30
CA ASP A 106 8.35 -8.75 -28.45
C ASP A 106 9.12 -9.84 -27.70
N GLN A 107 8.40 -10.60 -26.90
CA GLN A 107 8.93 -11.76 -26.18
C GLN A 107 8.02 -12.95 -26.44
N VAL A 108 8.54 -13.94 -27.17
CA VAL A 108 7.76 -15.12 -27.60
C VAL A 108 7.10 -15.84 -26.42
N ALA A 109 7.77 -15.94 -25.27
CA ALA A 109 7.26 -16.60 -24.07
C ALA A 109 6.09 -15.84 -23.40
N MET A 110 5.93 -14.54 -23.66
CA MET A 110 4.86 -13.71 -23.11
C MET A 110 3.67 -13.52 -24.06
N ARG A 111 3.74 -14.04 -25.29
CA ARG A 111 2.64 -13.96 -26.25
C ARG A 111 1.42 -14.69 -25.72
N GLY A 112 0.30 -13.99 -25.57
CA GLY A 112 -0.92 -14.54 -24.96
C GLY A 112 -0.89 -14.66 -23.44
N ALA A 113 0.17 -14.22 -22.76
CA ALA A 113 0.24 -14.23 -21.30
C ALA A 113 -0.79 -13.27 -20.71
N ASN A 114 -1.46 -13.71 -19.65
CA ASN A 114 -2.47 -12.93 -18.95
C ASN A 114 -1.80 -11.94 -17.98
N ILE A 115 -2.20 -10.68 -18.06
CA ILE A 115 -1.78 -9.62 -17.15
C ILE A 115 -3.01 -9.13 -16.40
N GLU A 116 -2.96 -9.18 -15.07
CA GLU A 116 -3.98 -8.55 -14.22
C GLU A 116 -3.66 -7.07 -14.06
N VAL A 117 -4.67 -6.22 -14.25
CA VAL A 117 -4.59 -4.77 -14.07
C VAL A 117 -5.64 -4.35 -13.04
N GLN A 118 -5.21 -3.62 -12.02
CA GLN A 118 -6.06 -3.08 -10.96
C GLN A 118 -6.04 -1.55 -10.99
N GLY A 119 -7.23 -0.96 -10.99
CA GLY A 119 -7.41 0.46 -11.11
C GLY A 119 -8.83 0.91 -10.79
N LEU A 120 -9.17 2.13 -11.19
CA LEU A 120 -10.50 2.69 -11.06
C LEU A 120 -11.07 3.05 -12.43
N ASP A 121 -12.36 2.84 -12.64
CA ASP A 121 -13.08 3.35 -13.81
C ASP A 121 -13.40 4.86 -13.68
N ILE A 122 -14.16 5.40 -14.65
CA ILE A 122 -14.62 6.79 -14.64
C ILE A 122 -15.52 7.14 -13.43
N ASN A 123 -16.18 6.14 -12.85
CA ASN A 123 -17.03 6.29 -11.67
C ASN A 123 -16.24 6.15 -10.36
N TRP A 124 -14.92 6.02 -10.44
CA TRP A 124 -14.04 5.71 -9.31
C TRP A 124 -14.30 4.34 -8.68
N ALA A 125 -15.02 3.45 -9.37
CA ALA A 125 -15.27 2.11 -8.91
C ALA A 125 -14.02 1.25 -9.13
N LEU A 126 -13.71 0.38 -8.16
CA LEU A 126 -12.59 -0.54 -8.26
C LEU A 126 -12.83 -1.52 -9.43
N VAL A 127 -11.86 -1.59 -10.34
CA VAL A 127 -11.83 -2.55 -11.44
C VAL A 127 -10.56 -3.40 -11.32
N THR A 128 -10.75 -4.71 -11.28
CA THR A 128 -9.71 -5.71 -11.48
C THR A 128 -10.06 -6.50 -12.74
N GLN A 129 -9.21 -6.42 -13.76
CA GLN A 129 -9.43 -7.08 -15.04
C GLN A 129 -8.17 -7.83 -15.47
N THR A 130 -8.34 -8.91 -16.22
CA THR A 130 -7.22 -9.70 -16.76
C THR A 130 -7.22 -9.60 -18.27
N LYS A 131 -6.11 -9.13 -18.85
CA LYS A 131 -5.96 -9.02 -20.30
C LYS A 131 -4.78 -9.83 -20.79
N ALA A 132 -5.00 -10.64 -21.82
CA ALA A 132 -3.93 -11.31 -22.53
C ALA A 132 -3.14 -10.31 -23.39
N LEU A 133 -1.81 -10.39 -23.35
CA LEU A 133 -0.97 -9.77 -24.37
C LEU A 133 -1.28 -10.40 -25.74
N ASN A 134 -0.94 -9.71 -26.82
CA ASN A 134 -1.20 -10.22 -28.16
C ASN A 134 -0.45 -11.56 -28.40
N ALA A 135 -1.17 -12.54 -28.94
CA ALA A 135 -0.68 -13.92 -29.10
C ALA A 135 0.33 -14.10 -30.25
N ALA A 136 0.42 -13.16 -31.18
CA ALA A 136 1.34 -13.21 -32.32
C ALA A 136 2.58 -12.33 -32.10
N ASN A 137 2.41 -11.18 -31.44
CA ASN A 137 3.47 -10.22 -31.19
C ASN A 137 3.12 -9.32 -29.99
N THR A 138 3.84 -9.41 -28.88
CA THR A 138 3.49 -8.69 -27.64
C THR A 138 3.65 -7.17 -27.73
N THR A 139 4.30 -6.64 -28.78
CA THR A 139 4.33 -5.18 -29.06
C THR A 139 3.06 -4.65 -29.72
N THR A 140 2.13 -5.54 -30.11
CA THR A 140 0.81 -5.12 -30.56
C THR A 140 -0.05 -4.80 -29.35
N ALA A 141 -0.36 -3.51 -29.17
CA ALA A 141 -1.20 -3.05 -28.07
C ALA A 141 -2.58 -3.71 -28.09
N VAL A 142 -3.05 -4.12 -26.91
CA VAL A 142 -4.35 -4.76 -26.71
C VAL A 142 -5.22 -3.86 -25.85
N ALA A 143 -6.46 -3.61 -26.27
CA ALA A 143 -7.41 -2.82 -25.49
C ALA A 143 -7.84 -3.55 -24.21
N LEU A 144 -7.88 -2.83 -23.10
CA LEU A 144 -8.49 -3.25 -21.84
C LEU A 144 -10.00 -3.42 -22.02
N ASP A 145 -10.65 -4.22 -21.16
CA ASP A 145 -12.09 -4.45 -21.22
C ASP A 145 -12.86 -3.23 -20.69
N THR A 146 -12.32 -2.61 -19.64
CA THR A 146 -12.80 -1.35 -19.07
C THR A 146 -11.71 -0.30 -19.13
N ALA A 147 -12.01 0.85 -19.71
CA ALA A 147 -11.12 2.01 -19.67
C ALA A 147 -10.99 2.53 -18.23
N LEU A 148 -9.77 2.83 -17.80
CA LEU A 148 -9.48 3.21 -16.42
C LEU A 148 -9.15 4.70 -16.33
N LEU A 149 -9.60 5.32 -15.23
CA LEU A 149 -9.22 6.65 -14.77
C LEU A 149 -7.94 6.61 -13.92
N ARG A 150 -7.69 5.51 -13.22
CA ARG A 150 -6.50 5.30 -12.40
C ARG A 150 -6.01 3.87 -12.57
N VAL A 151 -4.71 3.67 -12.47
CA VAL A 151 -4.11 2.34 -12.35
C VAL A 151 -3.07 2.40 -11.25
N PHE A 152 -3.07 1.40 -10.37
CA PHE A 152 -2.14 1.36 -9.25
C PHE A 152 -1.52 -0.02 -9.04
N ARG A 153 -1.85 -1.01 -9.87
CA ARG A 153 -1.15 -2.29 -9.92
C ARG A 153 -1.34 -2.98 -11.27
N MET A 154 -0.25 -3.55 -11.78
CA MET A 154 -0.34 -4.65 -12.75
C MET A 154 0.56 -5.80 -12.30
N ARG A 155 0.20 -7.04 -12.64
CA ARG A 155 1.02 -8.22 -12.41
C ARG A 155 0.81 -9.27 -13.49
N VAL A 156 1.88 -10.02 -13.79
CA VAL A 156 1.80 -11.20 -14.67
C VAL A 156 1.03 -12.30 -13.94
N ASN A 157 -0.01 -12.83 -14.59
CA ASN A 157 -0.81 -13.95 -14.13
C ASN A 157 -0.58 -15.17 -15.05
N ALA A 158 0.69 -15.56 -15.16
CA ALA A 158 1.15 -16.66 -15.98
C ALA A 158 2.45 -17.22 -15.40
N ASP A 159 2.76 -18.49 -15.70
CA ASP A 159 4.00 -19.16 -15.30
C ASP A 159 5.16 -18.79 -16.23
N VAL A 160 5.48 -17.51 -16.27
CA VAL A 160 6.54 -16.92 -17.09
C VAL A 160 7.00 -15.60 -16.47
N VAL A 161 8.29 -15.31 -16.57
CA VAL A 161 8.85 -14.01 -16.19
C VAL A 161 9.08 -13.19 -17.45
N GLY A 162 8.51 -11.98 -17.49
CA GLY A 162 8.77 -11.03 -18.57
C GLY A 162 10.20 -10.52 -18.50
N ASP A 163 10.94 -10.55 -19.61
CA ASP A 163 12.30 -9.98 -19.69
C ASP A 163 12.33 -8.59 -20.36
N GLN A 164 11.16 -8.06 -20.71
CA GLN A 164 10.96 -6.70 -21.20
C GLN A 164 9.90 -5.99 -20.38
N ASP A 165 9.93 -4.66 -20.43
CA ASP A 165 8.95 -3.83 -19.77
C ASP A 165 7.56 -4.01 -20.40
N ILE A 166 6.53 -3.97 -19.55
CA ILE A 166 5.13 -3.96 -19.96
C ILE A 166 4.50 -2.64 -19.51
N HIS A 167 3.75 -2.01 -20.40
CA HIS A 167 3.14 -0.72 -20.16
C HIS A 167 1.62 -0.82 -20.25
N VAL A 168 0.96 -0.05 -19.40
CA VAL A 168 -0.44 0.34 -19.57
C VAL A 168 -0.47 1.81 -19.97
N GLN A 169 -1.16 2.13 -21.07
CA GLN A 169 -1.06 3.42 -21.75
C GLN A 169 -2.38 3.87 -22.37
N ASN A 170 -2.44 5.12 -22.84
CA ASN A 170 -3.53 5.60 -23.68
C ASN A 170 -3.45 5.08 -25.12
N VAL A 171 -4.55 5.25 -25.85
CA VAL A 171 -4.57 5.03 -27.30
C VAL A 171 -3.51 5.90 -27.98
N GLY A 172 -2.73 5.29 -28.90
CA GLY A 172 -1.64 5.98 -29.60
C GLY A 172 -0.31 6.09 -28.82
N ALA A 173 -0.22 5.52 -27.61
CA ALA A 173 1.02 5.42 -26.82
C ALA A 173 1.67 6.78 -26.45
N GLY A 174 0.86 7.82 -26.23
CA GLY A 174 1.36 9.15 -25.85
C GLY A 174 1.75 9.27 -24.38
N THR A 175 1.21 8.43 -23.50
CA THR A 175 1.47 8.48 -22.05
C THR A 175 1.35 7.08 -21.44
N GLN A 176 2.33 6.71 -20.63
CA GLN A 176 2.32 5.50 -19.81
C GLN A 176 1.77 5.82 -18.43
N TYR A 177 0.78 5.05 -17.98
CA TYR A 177 0.14 5.21 -16.66
C TYR A 177 0.51 4.10 -15.69
N ALA A 178 1.15 3.03 -16.16
CA ALA A 178 1.86 2.10 -15.33
C ALA A 178 2.90 1.40 -16.19
N THR A 179 4.05 1.11 -15.60
CA THR A 179 5.14 0.36 -16.20
C THR A 179 5.48 -0.77 -15.26
N MET A 180 5.65 -1.97 -15.78
CA MET A 180 6.18 -3.10 -15.05
C MET A 180 7.53 -3.41 -15.65
N LEU A 181 8.59 -3.13 -14.89
CA LEU A 181 9.95 -3.35 -15.34
C LEU A 181 10.23 -4.85 -15.57
N ALA A 182 11.10 -5.13 -16.53
CA ALA A 182 11.61 -6.48 -16.80
C ALA A 182 12.04 -7.21 -15.52
N GLY A 183 11.68 -8.48 -15.40
CA GLY A 183 12.04 -9.35 -14.28
C GLY A 183 11.17 -9.23 -13.03
N ASN A 184 10.40 -8.15 -12.87
CA ASN A 184 9.64 -7.90 -11.63
C ASN A 184 8.30 -8.63 -11.58
N ASN A 185 7.68 -8.93 -12.72
CA ASN A 185 6.33 -9.51 -12.84
C ASN A 185 5.21 -8.76 -12.08
N GLN A 186 5.51 -7.59 -11.52
CA GLN A 186 4.55 -6.68 -10.91
C GLN A 186 5.11 -5.25 -10.95
N THR A 187 4.22 -4.26 -11.08
CA THR A 187 4.55 -2.84 -10.89
C THR A 187 5.04 -2.53 -9.47
N LEU A 188 6.07 -1.72 -9.38
CA LEU A 188 6.54 -0.95 -8.24
C LEU A 188 5.93 0.46 -8.31
N MET A 189 4.86 0.71 -7.55
CA MET A 189 4.22 2.02 -7.49
C MET A 189 3.74 2.33 -6.08
N ALA A 190 4.35 3.35 -5.44
CA ALA A 190 3.90 3.92 -4.18
C ALA A 190 2.81 4.97 -4.42
N ILE A 191 1.82 4.59 -5.23
CA ILE A 191 0.69 5.42 -5.67
C ILE A 191 -0.57 4.59 -5.48
N TYR A 192 -1.61 5.21 -4.94
CA TYR A 192 -2.92 4.58 -4.78
C TYR A 192 -4.01 5.63 -4.81
N THR A 193 -5.19 5.26 -5.28
CA THR A 193 -6.36 6.14 -5.23
C THR A 193 -7.47 5.41 -4.49
N VAL A 194 -8.07 6.06 -3.51
CA VAL A 194 -9.15 5.47 -2.71
C VAL A 194 -10.40 5.31 -3.59
N PRO A 195 -10.94 4.09 -3.76
CA PRO A 195 -12.13 3.87 -4.57
C PRO A 195 -13.36 4.61 -4.01
N ALA A 196 -14.38 4.82 -4.85
CA ALA A 196 -15.69 5.29 -4.40
C ALA A 196 -16.30 4.35 -3.36
N GLY A 197 -16.98 4.91 -2.36
CA GLY A 197 -17.61 4.16 -1.27
C GLY A 197 -16.65 3.54 -0.26
N LYS A 198 -15.37 3.97 -0.23
CA LYS A 198 -14.38 3.53 0.74
C LYS A 198 -13.69 4.72 1.42
N THR A 199 -13.28 4.55 2.67
CA THR A 199 -12.37 5.45 3.38
C THR A 199 -11.08 4.70 3.68
N ALA A 200 -9.93 5.31 3.40
CA ALA A 200 -8.63 4.73 3.68
C ALA A 200 -8.02 5.31 4.96
N PHE A 201 -7.43 4.44 5.77
CA PHE A 201 -6.66 4.79 6.95
C PHE A 201 -5.21 4.40 6.70
N ILE A 202 -4.33 5.39 6.55
CA ILE A 202 -2.89 5.15 6.39
C ILE A 202 -2.33 4.84 7.78
N THR A 203 -1.81 3.62 7.95
CA THR A 203 -1.28 3.14 9.23
C THR A 203 0.19 3.53 9.38
N ASN A 204 0.95 3.38 8.30
CA ASN A 204 2.37 3.66 8.27
C ASN A 204 2.85 3.86 6.83
N TYR A 205 4.01 4.51 6.69
CA TYR A 205 4.77 4.52 5.45
C TYR A 205 6.26 4.29 5.73
N PHE A 206 6.98 3.84 4.72
CA PHE A 206 8.43 3.67 4.76
C PHE A 206 9.07 4.30 3.53
N ALA A 207 10.35 4.62 3.67
CA ALA A 207 11.18 5.10 2.57
C ALA A 207 12.62 4.63 2.77
N ASP A 208 13.31 4.32 1.68
CA ASP A 208 14.69 3.86 1.69
C ASP A 208 15.41 4.34 0.42
N THR A 209 16.74 4.43 0.49
CA THR A 209 17.59 4.83 -0.64
C THR A 209 18.70 3.82 -0.80
N LEU A 210 18.94 3.39 -2.04
CA LEU A 210 20.06 2.53 -2.36
C LEU A 210 21.29 3.37 -2.67
N VAL A 211 22.32 3.24 -1.85
CA VAL A 211 23.62 3.89 -2.05
C VAL A 211 24.46 3.06 -3.02
N VAL A 212 24.71 3.60 -4.21
CA VAL A 212 25.66 3.06 -5.20
C VAL A 212 26.55 4.17 -5.74
N THR A 213 27.68 3.79 -6.36
CA THR A 213 28.59 4.76 -6.98
C THR A 213 27.81 5.70 -7.92
N ALA A 214 28.04 7.01 -7.77
CA ALA A 214 27.34 8.09 -8.48
C ALA A 214 25.85 8.31 -8.13
N LYS A 215 25.23 7.46 -7.30
CA LYS A 215 23.86 7.64 -6.76
C LYS A 215 23.82 7.73 -5.23
N ASP A 216 24.63 8.63 -4.69
CA ASP A 216 24.79 8.84 -3.25
C ASP A 216 24.68 10.34 -2.93
N PRO A 217 23.45 10.91 -2.93
CA PRO A 217 23.25 12.32 -2.64
C PRO A 217 23.43 12.61 -1.15
N LYS A 218 23.78 13.86 -0.84
CA LYS A 218 23.93 14.33 0.55
C LYS A 218 22.68 14.19 1.41
N SER A 219 21.52 14.25 0.78
CA SER A 219 20.23 13.94 1.40
C SER A 219 19.17 13.66 0.35
N VAL A 220 18.12 12.94 0.76
CA VAL A 220 16.91 12.69 -0.03
C VAL A 220 15.70 13.02 0.84
N ASN A 221 14.86 13.94 0.36
CA ASN A 221 13.62 14.29 1.04
C ASN A 221 12.46 13.47 0.49
N PHE A 222 11.79 12.71 1.36
CA PHE A 222 10.56 11.99 1.06
C PHE A 222 9.35 12.75 1.57
N ARG A 223 8.27 12.74 0.79
CA ARG A 223 7.02 13.41 1.14
C ARG A 223 5.82 12.55 0.78
N LEU A 224 4.89 12.43 1.72
CA LEU A 224 3.58 11.80 1.52
C LEU A 224 2.56 12.87 1.16
N TRP A 225 1.89 12.68 0.03
CA TRP A 225 0.93 13.62 -0.53
C TRP A 225 -0.44 12.98 -0.68
N VAL A 226 -1.49 13.78 -0.46
CA VAL A 226 -2.87 13.39 -0.73
C VAL A 226 -3.59 14.53 -1.45
N ALA A 227 -4.30 14.22 -2.54
CA ALA A 227 -5.19 15.14 -3.25
C ALA A 227 -6.62 14.61 -3.21
N ASP A 228 -7.54 15.35 -2.61
CA ASP A 228 -8.97 15.00 -2.58
C ASP A 228 -9.65 15.49 -3.85
N ARG A 229 -9.88 14.58 -4.80
CA ARG A 229 -10.45 14.94 -6.10
C ARG A 229 -11.97 15.11 -6.04
N ALA A 230 -12.65 14.54 -5.05
CA ALA A 230 -14.08 14.79 -4.85
C ALA A 230 -14.35 16.27 -4.52
N ASN A 231 -13.44 16.89 -3.77
CA ASN A 231 -13.51 18.31 -3.41
C ASN A 231 -12.66 19.22 -4.30
N SER A 232 -12.11 18.71 -5.41
CA SER A 232 -11.23 19.46 -6.32
C SER A 232 -9.99 20.06 -5.64
N TYR A 233 -9.47 19.40 -4.61
CA TYR A 233 -8.24 19.81 -3.94
C TYR A 233 -7.02 19.23 -4.63
N GLU A 234 -5.98 20.06 -4.72
CA GLU A 234 -4.67 19.61 -5.16
C GLU A 234 -3.89 18.90 -4.05
N PHE A 235 -2.77 18.29 -4.43
CA PHE A 235 -1.90 17.58 -3.50
C PHE A 235 -1.50 18.45 -2.30
N GLN A 236 -1.88 17.99 -1.12
CA GLN A 236 -1.48 18.56 0.16
C GLN A 236 -0.49 17.63 0.86
N LEU A 237 0.55 18.23 1.42
CA LEU A 237 1.56 17.51 2.20
C LEU A 237 0.92 16.96 3.48
N LYS A 238 1.07 15.66 3.73
CA LYS A 238 0.59 15.02 4.96
C LYS A 238 1.73 14.64 5.90
N HIS A 239 2.90 14.32 5.36
CA HIS A 239 4.11 14.10 6.14
C HIS A 239 5.37 14.26 5.28
N ALA A 240 6.50 14.64 5.89
CA ALA A 240 7.79 14.78 5.21
C ALA A 240 8.94 14.36 6.14
N GLN A 241 9.88 13.59 5.61
CA GLN A 241 11.12 13.20 6.30
C GLN A 241 12.26 13.06 5.30
N GLY A 242 13.49 13.26 5.76
CA GLY A 242 14.68 13.14 4.92
C GLY A 242 15.63 12.05 5.41
N ILE A 243 16.33 11.44 4.46
CA ILE A 243 17.45 10.53 4.71
C ILE A 243 18.72 11.31 4.33
N ASN A 244 19.72 11.38 5.21
CA ASN A 244 21.02 11.98 4.90
C ASN A 244 21.89 10.99 4.07
N GLU A 245 23.02 11.46 3.55
CA GLU A 245 24.03 10.60 2.90
C GLU A 245 24.34 9.37 3.76
N ALA A 246 24.26 8.18 3.17
CA ALA A 246 24.40 6.89 3.86
C ALA A 246 23.54 6.73 5.15
N GLY A 247 22.43 7.46 5.24
CA GLY A 247 21.49 7.37 6.35
C GLY A 247 20.66 6.08 6.32
N THR A 248 20.04 5.74 7.46
CA THR A 248 19.13 4.60 7.55
C THR A 248 17.77 4.94 6.94
N GLY A 249 17.11 3.92 6.38
CA GLY A 249 15.72 3.99 5.94
C GLY A 249 14.77 4.52 7.02
N ILE A 250 13.67 5.07 6.56
CA ILE A 250 12.62 5.68 7.35
C ILE A 250 11.48 4.68 7.53
N THR A 251 10.93 4.61 8.74
CA THR A 251 9.60 4.08 9.00
C THR A 251 8.85 5.07 9.88
N HIS A 252 7.65 5.44 9.45
CA HIS A 252 6.77 6.32 10.22
C HIS A 252 5.43 5.65 10.41
N VAL A 253 4.98 5.58 11.67
CA VAL A 253 3.68 5.05 12.06
C VAL A 253 2.78 6.22 12.45
N PHE A 254 1.57 6.24 11.90
CA PHE A 254 0.55 7.20 12.28
C PHE A 254 -0.19 6.69 13.52
N ALA A 255 -0.21 7.49 14.59
CA ALA A 255 -1.00 7.25 15.79
C ALA A 255 -1.52 8.60 16.32
N PRO A 256 -2.77 9.01 16.02
CA PRO A 256 -3.81 8.25 15.32
C PRO A 256 -3.53 8.05 13.82
N TYR A 257 -4.22 7.07 13.19
CA TYR A 257 -4.12 6.82 11.75
C TYR A 257 -4.56 8.04 10.92
N LEU A 258 -3.88 8.24 9.79
CA LEU A 258 -4.21 9.32 8.87
C LEU A 258 -5.39 8.91 7.99
N VAL A 259 -6.50 9.65 8.08
CA VAL A 259 -7.72 9.39 7.32
C VAL A 259 -7.65 10.03 5.94
N VAL A 260 -8.04 9.29 4.91
CA VAL A 260 -8.13 9.72 3.52
C VAL A 260 -9.47 9.29 2.95
N THR A 261 -10.28 10.25 2.49
CA THR A 261 -11.61 10.05 1.95
C THR A 261 -11.59 9.41 0.56
N GLU A 262 -12.74 8.89 0.13
CA GLU A 262 -12.90 8.34 -1.23
C GLU A 262 -12.48 9.33 -2.33
N LYS A 263 -12.09 8.80 -3.49
CA LYS A 263 -11.64 9.58 -4.66
C LYS A 263 -10.43 10.47 -4.40
N SER A 264 -9.64 10.11 -3.39
CA SER A 264 -8.39 10.80 -3.09
C SER A 264 -7.20 10.05 -3.67
N ASP A 265 -6.33 10.79 -4.35
CA ASP A 265 -5.05 10.29 -4.85
C ASP A 265 -4.00 10.37 -3.74
N ILE A 266 -3.24 9.30 -3.51
CA ILE A 266 -2.16 9.18 -2.54
C ILE A 266 -0.87 8.88 -3.29
N LYS A 267 0.21 9.60 -2.99
CA LYS A 267 1.53 9.30 -3.57
C LYS A 267 2.68 9.64 -2.62
N ILE A 268 3.81 8.98 -2.82
CA ILE A 268 5.08 9.37 -2.21
C ILE A 268 6.00 9.92 -3.30
N THR A 269 6.63 11.06 -3.01
CA THR A 269 7.70 11.65 -3.83
C THR A 269 9.04 11.55 -3.12
N ALA A 270 10.13 11.56 -3.88
CA ALA A 270 11.47 11.83 -3.37
C ALA A 270 12.16 12.95 -4.14
N MET A 271 13.05 13.66 -3.44
CA MET A 271 13.89 14.72 -4.02
C MET A 271 15.31 14.61 -3.44
N PRO A 272 16.28 14.11 -4.21
CA PRO A 272 17.68 14.12 -3.81
C PRO A 272 18.28 15.53 -3.94
N ALA A 273 19.26 15.85 -3.08
CA ALA A 273 19.85 17.18 -3.02
C ALA A 273 20.76 17.48 -4.24
N ASP A 274 21.77 16.65 -4.48
CA ASP A 274 22.91 17.00 -5.34
C ASP A 274 23.37 15.91 -6.31
N LYS A 275 22.90 14.66 -6.16
CA LYS A 275 23.17 13.54 -7.08
C LYS A 275 21.89 12.79 -7.40
N GLU A 276 21.94 11.97 -8.44
CA GLU A 276 20.85 11.02 -8.74
C GLU A 276 20.67 10.05 -7.56
N VAL A 277 19.48 9.47 -7.38
CA VAL A 277 19.27 8.42 -6.38
C VAL A 277 18.30 7.34 -6.86
N SER A 278 18.56 6.12 -6.42
CA SER A 278 17.58 5.03 -6.44
C SER A 278 16.82 5.01 -5.12
N ALA A 279 15.52 5.27 -5.15
CA ALA A 279 14.69 5.35 -3.96
C ALA A 279 13.53 4.34 -4.00
N HIS A 280 13.21 3.81 -2.82
CA HIS A 280 12.09 2.89 -2.60
C HIS A 280 11.19 3.48 -1.52
N ALA A 281 9.88 3.31 -1.67
CA ALA A 281 8.94 3.76 -0.65
C ALA A 281 7.65 2.96 -0.73
N GLY A 282 6.85 3.04 0.33
CA GLY A 282 5.57 2.37 0.38
C GLY A 282 4.76 2.78 1.59
N PHE A 283 3.50 2.37 1.60
CA PHE A 283 2.56 2.63 2.68
C PHE A 283 1.56 1.50 2.82
N ALA A 284 1.04 1.33 4.03
CA ALA A 284 -0.01 0.39 4.33
C ALA A 284 -1.32 1.14 4.62
N LEU A 285 -2.41 0.60 4.11
CA LEU A 285 -3.77 1.13 4.24
C LEU A 285 -4.68 0.07 4.83
N ILE A 286 -5.61 0.53 5.68
CA ILE A 286 -6.85 -0.17 5.96
C ILE A 286 -7.95 0.57 5.19
N LEU A 287 -8.68 -0.13 4.33
CA LEU A 287 -9.86 0.38 3.66
C LEU A 287 -11.10 -0.03 4.43
N VAL A 288 -12.01 0.90 4.63
CA VAL A 288 -13.29 0.70 5.31
C VAL A 288 -14.41 1.13 4.38
N ASP A 289 -15.49 0.35 4.34
CA ASP A 289 -16.68 0.64 3.55
C ASP A 289 -17.46 1.81 4.18
N ASN A 290 -17.89 2.76 3.33
CA ASN A 290 -18.67 3.94 3.76
C ASN A 290 -20.14 3.60 4.06
#